data_AF-A0A7Y3L162-F1
#
_entry.id   AF-A0A7Y3L162-F1
#
_cell.length_a   1.000
_cell.length_b   1.000
_cell.length_c   1.000
_cell.angle_alpha   90.00
_cell.angle_beta   90.00
_cell.angle_gamma   90.00
#
_symmetry.space_group_name_H-M   'P 1'
#
loop_
_entity.id
_entity.type
_entity.pdbx_description
1 polymer ?
#
loop_
_entity_poly.entity_id
_entity_poly.type
_entity_poly.pdbx_seq_one_letter_code
_entity_poly.pdbx_strand_id
1 'polypeptide(L)'
;MTPRALCFAVRSALSRRDTRALARAAREAGPQALAQAWPGLPALGRAAAFRALDAKDRARAFAALDQDGRWLAYLASTSEGAAPLLEGASAATQRLLRRPGARETAAMRRALSGRRA
;
A
#
# COMPACT_ATOMS: atom_id res chain seq x y z
N MET A 1 -9.74 11.82 -5.76
CA MET A 1 -9.77 12.22 -4.33
C MET A 1 -8.50 13.02 -4.00
N THR A 2 -8.55 14.04 -3.13
CA THR A 2 -7.36 14.79 -2.73
C THR A 2 -6.47 14.00 -1.76
N PRO A 3 -5.14 14.28 -1.67
CA PRO A 3 -4.26 13.59 -0.73
C PRO A 3 -4.70 13.72 0.74
N ARG A 4 -5.20 14.91 1.13
CA ARG A 4 -5.68 15.17 2.49
C ARG A 4 -6.94 14.35 2.82
N ALA A 5 -7.88 14.25 1.87
CA ALA A 5 -9.07 13.41 2.02
C ALA A 5 -8.70 11.92 2.11
N LEU A 6 -7.72 11.45 1.34
CA LEU A 6 -7.20 10.09 1.46
C LEU A 6 -6.64 9.82 2.87
N CYS A 7 -5.80 10.71 3.39
CA CYS A 7 -5.23 10.56 4.73
C CYS A 7 -6.29 10.51 5.83
N PHE A 8 -7.38 11.29 5.69
CA PHE A 8 -8.49 11.23 6.63
C PHE A 8 -9.28 9.92 6.51
N ALA A 9 -9.63 9.52 5.29
CA ALA A 9 -10.38 8.30 5.02
C ALA A 9 -9.62 7.05 5.53
N VAL A 10 -8.32 6.97 5.28
CA VAL A 10 -7.48 5.86 5.75
C VAL A 10 -7.42 5.82 7.29
N ARG A 11 -7.21 6.96 7.95
CA ARG A 11 -7.19 7.02 9.44
C ARG A 11 -8.53 6.58 10.04
N SER A 12 -9.63 7.06 9.46
CA SER A 12 -10.98 6.72 9.88
C SER A 12 -11.32 5.23 9.65
N ALA A 13 -10.87 4.65 8.55
CA ALA A 13 -11.05 3.23 8.27
C ALA A 13 -10.22 2.34 9.22
N LEU A 14 -8.99 2.75 9.54
CA LEU A 14 -8.15 2.02 10.49
C LEU A 14 -8.73 2.02 11.91
N SER A 15 -9.25 3.15 12.41
CA SER A 15 -9.84 3.21 13.75
C SER A 15 -11.06 2.29 13.88
N ARG A 16 -11.86 2.16 12.81
CA ARG A 16 -12.99 1.24 12.75
C ARG A 16 -12.62 -0.20 12.40
N ARG A 17 -11.35 -0.48 12.13
CA ARG A 17 -10.87 -1.77 11.58
C ARG A 17 -11.59 -2.18 10.29
N ASP A 18 -12.03 -1.20 9.49
CA ASP A 18 -12.78 -1.40 8.26
C ASP A 18 -11.85 -1.44 7.05
N THR A 19 -11.34 -2.64 6.77
CA THR A 19 -10.40 -2.87 5.67
C THR A 19 -11.03 -2.70 4.29
N ARG A 20 -12.35 -2.84 4.17
CA ARG A 20 -13.08 -2.62 2.92
C ARG A 20 -13.17 -1.14 2.58
N ALA A 21 -13.52 -0.30 3.55
CA ALA A 21 -13.54 1.15 3.38
C ALA A 21 -12.15 1.70 3.05
N LEU A 22 -11.10 1.20 3.70
CA LEU A 22 -9.72 1.56 3.37
C LEU A 22 -9.39 1.20 1.92
N ALA A 23 -9.66 -0.04 1.52
CA ALA A 23 -9.35 -0.52 0.18
C ALA A 23 -10.13 0.24 -0.91
N ARG A 24 -11.39 0.61 -0.62
CA ARG A 24 -12.20 1.45 -1.49
C ARG A 24 -11.58 2.84 -1.63
N ALA A 25 -11.27 3.51 -0.51
CA ALA A 25 -10.67 4.84 -0.52
C ALA A 25 -9.35 4.87 -1.29
N ALA A 26 -8.49 3.87 -1.10
CA ALA A 26 -7.22 3.76 -1.83
C ALA A 26 -7.42 3.62 -3.35
N ARG A 27 -8.35 2.75 -3.77
CA ARG A 27 -8.69 2.55 -5.19
C ARG A 27 -9.34 3.78 -5.83
N GLU A 28 -10.24 4.44 -5.12
CA GLU A 28 -10.88 5.69 -5.58
C GLU A 28 -9.90 6.87 -5.66
N ALA A 29 -8.86 6.89 -4.82
CA ALA A 29 -7.80 7.90 -4.91
C ALA A 29 -6.92 7.68 -6.15
N GLY A 30 -6.61 6.41 -6.43
CA GLY A 30 -5.66 6.02 -7.46
C GLY A 30 -4.20 6.22 -7.07
N PRO A 31 -3.27 5.84 -7.96
CA PRO A 31 -1.84 5.74 -7.65
C PRO A 31 -1.15 7.08 -7.38
N GLN A 32 -1.43 8.13 -8.17
CA GLN A 32 -0.84 9.46 -7.95
C GLN A 32 -1.23 10.06 -6.59
N ALA A 33 -2.52 10.01 -6.25
CA ALA A 33 -3.00 10.56 -4.98
C ALA A 33 -2.43 9.79 -3.78
N LEU A 34 -2.26 8.46 -3.90
CA LEU A 34 -1.59 7.65 -2.88
C LEU A 34 -0.13 8.06 -2.69
N ALA A 35 0.62 8.26 -3.78
CA ALA A 35 2.02 8.68 -3.70
C ALA A 35 2.16 10.06 -3.04
N GLN A 36 1.30 11.02 -3.38
CA GLN A 36 1.28 12.35 -2.76
C GLN A 36 0.86 12.32 -1.28
N ALA A 37 -0.08 11.44 -0.92
CA ALA A 37 -0.54 11.29 0.46
C ALA A 37 0.44 10.51 1.34
N TRP A 38 1.38 9.78 0.74
CA TRP A 38 2.27 8.83 1.41
C TRP A 38 2.92 9.36 2.69
N PRO A 39 3.50 10.58 2.72
CA PRO A 39 4.14 11.11 3.93
C PRO A 39 3.15 11.29 5.09
N GLY A 40 1.90 11.65 4.80
CA GLY A 40 0.85 11.90 5.79
C GLY A 40 0.09 10.67 6.25
N LEU A 41 0.33 9.50 5.64
CA LEU A 41 -0.30 8.25 6.04
C LEU A 41 0.44 7.58 7.19
N PRO A 42 -0.27 6.98 8.18
CA PRO A 42 0.36 6.12 9.17
C PRO A 42 0.97 4.90 8.49
N ALA A 43 2.01 4.30 9.09
CA ALA A 43 2.72 3.15 8.50
C ALA A 43 1.78 2.02 8.06
N LEU A 44 0.82 1.69 8.92
CA LEU A 44 -0.23 0.71 8.62
C LEU A 44 -1.11 1.12 7.43
N GLY A 45 -1.47 2.41 7.35
CA GLY A 45 -2.24 2.97 6.26
C GLY A 45 -1.51 2.91 4.92
N ARG A 46 -0.20 3.18 4.92
CA ARG A 46 0.66 3.05 3.72
C ARG A 46 0.62 1.62 3.18
N ALA A 47 0.87 0.64 4.05
CA ALA A 47 0.88 -0.77 3.68
C ALA A 47 -0.48 -1.24 3.11
N ALA A 48 -1.57 -0.96 3.83
CA ALA A 48 -2.89 -1.40 3.44
C ALA A 48 -3.39 -0.71 2.16
N ALA A 49 -3.17 0.60 2.03
CA ALA A 49 -3.61 1.36 0.86
C ALA A 49 -2.82 0.94 -0.39
N PHE A 50 -1.52 0.72 -0.26
CA PHE A 50 -0.67 0.25 -1.36
C PHE A 50 -1.07 -1.15 -1.83
N ARG A 51 -1.36 -2.08 -0.90
CA ARG A 51 -1.81 -3.44 -1.23
C ARG A 51 -3.23 -3.51 -1.77
N ALA A 52 -4.07 -2.52 -1.47
CA ALA A 52 -5.42 -2.43 -2.00
C ALA A 52 -5.50 -2.07 -3.49
N LEU A 53 -4.44 -1.47 -4.04
CA LEU A 53 -4.33 -1.21 -5.48
C LEU A 53 -4.12 -2.51 -6.26
N ASP A 54 -4.63 -2.55 -7.49
CA ASP A 54 -4.28 -3.61 -8.43
C ASP A 54 -2.79 -3.55 -8.82
N ALA A 55 -2.30 -4.58 -9.52
CA ALA A 55 -0.88 -4.68 -9.85
C ALA A 55 -0.37 -3.50 -10.70
N LYS A 56 -1.20 -2.99 -11.62
CA LYS A 56 -0.84 -1.90 -12.54
C LYS A 56 -0.72 -0.58 -11.78
N ASP A 57 -1.72 -0.26 -10.97
CA ASP A 57 -1.74 0.97 -10.18
C ASP A 57 -0.74 0.91 -9.03
N ARG A 58 -0.51 -0.26 -8.43
CA ARG A 58 0.55 -0.43 -7.43
C ARG A 58 1.93 -0.13 -8.00
N ALA A 59 2.23 -0.61 -9.21
CA ALA A 59 3.50 -0.30 -9.89
C ALA A 59 3.64 1.20 -10.18
N ARG A 60 2.55 1.86 -10.61
CA ARG A 60 2.51 3.31 -10.85
C ARG A 60 2.71 4.11 -9.55
N ALA A 61 2.03 3.73 -8.47
CA ALA A 61 2.19 4.35 -7.17
C ALA A 61 3.64 4.20 -6.69
N PHE A 62 4.22 3.00 -6.78
CA PHE A 62 5.61 2.74 -6.40
C PHE A 62 6.60 3.61 -7.17
N ALA A 63 6.44 3.72 -8.48
CA ALA A 63 7.29 4.57 -9.31
C ALA A 63 7.20 6.05 -8.94
N ALA A 64 6.03 6.52 -8.50
CA ALA A 64 5.78 7.90 -8.10
C ALA A 64 6.26 8.24 -6.67
N LEU A 65 6.64 7.24 -5.86
CA LEU A 65 7.25 7.46 -4.55
C LEU A 65 8.70 7.91 -4.66
N ASP A 66 9.15 8.67 -3.68
CA ASP A 66 10.57 8.96 -3.42
C ASP A 66 11.31 7.71 -2.94
N GLN A 67 12.63 7.82 -2.77
CA GLN A 67 13.48 6.67 -2.41
C GLN A 67 13.06 6.02 -1.09
N ASP A 68 12.80 6.83 -0.05
CA ASP A 68 12.37 6.35 1.26
C ASP A 68 10.96 5.74 1.19
N GLY A 69 10.05 6.37 0.46
CA GLY A 69 8.71 5.85 0.23
C GLY A 69 8.73 4.50 -0.48
N ARG A 70 9.58 4.33 -1.50
CA ARG A 70 9.79 3.05 -2.20
C ARG A 70 10.33 1.98 -1.26
N TRP A 71 11.31 2.32 -0.43
CA TRP A 71 11.87 1.38 0.55
C TRP A 71 10.79 0.91 1.54
N LEU A 72 10.01 1.84 2.09
CA LEU A 72 8.92 1.53 2.99
C LEU A 72 7.81 0.72 2.31
N ALA A 73 7.44 1.05 1.07
CA ALA A 73 6.47 0.28 0.30
C ALA A 73 6.96 -1.16 0.04
N TYR A 74 8.26 -1.33 -0.21
CA TYR A 74 8.89 -2.64 -0.37
C TYR A 74 8.86 -3.45 0.92
N LEU A 75 9.27 -2.88 2.05
CA LEU A 75 9.17 -3.56 3.35
C LEU A 75 7.73 -3.90 3.72
N ALA A 76 6.80 -2.96 3.51
CA ALA A 76 5.38 -3.15 3.70
C ALA A 76 4.76 -4.15 2.71
N SER A 77 5.49 -4.57 1.69
CA SER A 77 5.07 -5.61 0.76
C SER A 77 5.52 -7.01 1.21
N THR A 78 6.54 -7.19 2.05
CA THR A 78 6.92 -8.54 2.51
C THR A 78 5.92 -9.10 3.54
N SER A 79 5.89 -10.43 3.72
CA SER A 79 4.99 -11.10 4.69
C SER A 79 5.22 -10.66 6.13
N GLU A 80 6.47 -10.37 6.48
CA GLU A 80 6.88 -10.03 7.85
C GLU A 80 6.31 -8.68 8.26
N GLY A 81 6.24 -7.72 7.33
CA GLY A 81 5.69 -6.39 7.59
C GLY A 81 4.17 -6.33 7.78
N ALA A 82 3.43 -7.37 7.38
CA ALA A 82 1.97 -7.43 7.51
C ALA A 82 1.47 -8.54 8.44
N ALA A 83 2.36 -9.41 8.95
CA ALA A 83 2.00 -10.53 9.81
C ALA A 83 1.16 -10.13 11.05
N PRO A 84 1.47 -9.03 11.77
CA PRO A 84 0.64 -8.58 12.90
C PRO A 84 -0.78 -8.17 12.53
N LEU A 85 -1.03 -7.87 11.25
CA LEU A 85 -2.32 -7.41 10.73
C LEU A 85 -3.20 -8.54 10.20
N LEU A 86 -2.59 -9.72 10.07
CA LEU A 86 -3.25 -10.93 9.59
C LEU A 86 -3.72 -11.81 10.75
N GLU A 87 -3.20 -11.59 11.95
CA GLU A 87 -3.57 -12.32 13.16
C GLU A 87 -5.03 -12.00 13.53
N GLY A 88 -5.88 -13.04 13.55
CA GLY A 88 -7.33 -12.89 13.76
C GLY A 88 -8.10 -12.19 12.62
N ALA A 89 -7.44 -11.89 11.50
CA ALA A 89 -8.07 -11.17 10.40
C ALA A 89 -8.99 -12.07 9.56
N SER A 90 -10.11 -11.53 9.11
CA SER A 90 -11.02 -12.25 8.20
C SER A 90 -10.35 -12.63 6.89
N ALA A 91 -10.82 -13.71 6.23
CA ALA A 91 -10.27 -14.17 4.96
C ALA A 91 -10.23 -13.08 3.87
N ALA A 92 -11.19 -12.16 3.86
CA ALA A 92 -11.19 -11.01 2.95
C ALA A 92 -10.03 -10.04 3.23
N THR A 93 -9.74 -9.78 4.51
CA THR A 93 -8.59 -8.96 4.94
C THR A 93 -7.28 -9.64 4.62
N GLN A 94 -7.20 -10.96 4.84
CA GLN A 94 -6.02 -11.74 4.51
C GLN A 94 -5.71 -11.73 3.00
N ARG A 95 -6.73 -11.80 2.14
CA ARG A 95 -6.56 -11.66 0.68
C ARG A 95 -6.09 -10.28 0.28
N LEU A 96 -6.65 -9.22 0.87
CA LEU A 96 -6.25 -7.84 0.63
C LEU A 96 -4.79 -7.61 1.02
N LEU A 97 -4.38 -8.17 2.15
CA LEU A 97 -3.03 -8.05 2.70
C LEU A 97 -2.18 -9.30 2.37
N ARG A 98 -2.45 -10.00 1.26
CA ARG A 98 -1.68 -11.20 0.89
C ARG A 98 -0.20 -10.88 0.69
N ARG A 99 0.63 -11.91 0.83
CA ARG A 99 2.03 -11.87 0.44
C ARG A 99 2.12 -11.63 -1.09
N PRO A 100 2.94 -10.68 -1.57
CA PRO A 100 3.27 -10.52 -2.98
C PRO A 100 3.99 -11.76 -3.50
N GLY A 101 3.78 -12.07 -4.78
CA GLY A 101 4.46 -13.15 -5.47
C GLY A 101 5.89 -12.77 -5.88
N ALA A 102 6.68 -13.76 -6.29
CA ALA A 102 8.09 -13.58 -6.68
C ALA A 102 8.30 -12.52 -7.77
N ARG A 103 7.39 -12.45 -8.76
CA ARG A 103 7.43 -11.45 -9.84
C ARG A 103 7.24 -10.01 -9.32
N GLU A 104 6.29 -9.81 -8.40
CA GLU A 104 6.02 -8.50 -7.79
C GLU A 104 7.23 -8.03 -6.99
N THR A 105 7.80 -8.91 -6.15
CA THR A 105 9.00 -8.63 -5.36
C THR A 105 10.22 -8.30 -6.24
N ALA A 106 10.42 -9.03 -7.34
CA ALA A 106 11.52 -8.78 -8.26
C ALA A 106 11.40 -7.40 -8.95
N ALA A 107 10.19 -7.01 -9.35
CA ALA A 107 9.95 -5.69 -9.94
C ALA A 107 10.27 -4.55 -8.95
N MET A 108 9.86 -4.70 -7.69
CA MET A 108 10.15 -3.71 -6.64
C MET A 108 11.66 -3.62 -6.34
N ARG A 109 12.37 -4.75 -6.27
CA ARG A 109 13.84 -4.77 -6.08
C ARG A 109 14.58 -4.05 -7.21
N ARG A 110 14.18 -4.26 -8.47
CA ARG A 110 14.78 -3.56 -9.63
C ARG A 110 14.57 -2.05 -9.55
N ALA A 111 13.37 -1.62 -9.15
CA ALA A 111 13.05 -0.21 -9.00
C ALA A 111 13.79 0.46 -7.82
N LEU A 112 14.18 -0.30 -6.79
CA LEU A 112 15.04 0.18 -5.71
C LEU A 112 16.51 0.32 -6.13
N SER A 113 17.02 -0.58 -6.97
CA SER A 113 18.43 -0.57 -7.38
C SER A 113 18.77 0.42 -8.50
N GLY A 114 17.82 1.23 -8.95
CA GLY A 114 18.03 2.28 -9.96
C GLY A 114 18.35 1.78 -11.37
N ARG A 115 18.46 0.46 -11.59
CA ARG A 115 18.61 -0.12 -12.93
C ARG A 115 17.24 -0.09 -13.62
N ARG A 116 17.04 0.93 -14.46
CA ARG A 116 15.98 0.92 -15.47
C ARG A 116 16.16 -0.35 -16.32
N ALA A 117 15.06 -1.09 -16.48
CA ALA A 117 14.94 -2.14 -17.49
C ALA A 117 14.93 -1.50 -18.88
#